data_AF-A0A7X7TT33-F1
#
_entry.id   AF-A0A7X7TT33-F1
#
_cell.length_a   1.000
_cell.length_b   1.000
_cell.length_c   1.000
_cell.angle_alpha   90.00
_cell.angle_beta   90.00
_cell.angle_gamma   90.00
#
_symmetry.space_group_name_H-M   'P 1'
#
loop_
_entity.id
_entity.type
_entity.pdbx_description
1 polymer ?
#
loop_
_entity_poly.entity_id
_entity_poly.type
_entity_poly.pdbx_seq_one_letter_code
_entity_poly.pdbx_strand_id
1 'polypeptide(L)' 'MLWDSLSSNQKATLKNIAYDISPYELNMSAGSVKTALDKLVKMDVIQKGEKRYELVDPFLGMWMKMEKLSL' A
#
# COMPACT_ATOMS: atom_id res chain seq x y z
N MET A 1 14.42 -1.59 7.00
CA MET A 1 13.87 -0.55 6.11
C MET A 1 12.36 -0.40 6.36
N LEU A 2 11.68 0.63 5.82
CA LEU A 2 10.23 0.82 5.93
C LEU A 2 9.46 -0.48 5.66
N TRP A 3 9.82 -1.17 4.57
CA TRP A 3 9.21 -2.43 4.16
C TRP A 3 9.22 -3.51 5.26
N ASP A 4 10.33 -3.68 5.97
CA ASP A 4 10.48 -4.70 7.00
C ASP A 4 9.62 -4.44 8.23
N SER A 5 9.30 -3.17 8.49
CA SER A 5 8.44 -2.76 9.61
C SER A 5 6.94 -2.97 9.35
N LEU A 6 6.55 -3.22 8.10
CA LEU A 6 5.15 -3.41 7.73
C LEU A 6 4.70 -4.87 7.98
N SER A 7 3.52 -5.01 8.58
CA SER A 7 2.80 -6.28 8.64
C SER A 7 2.41 -6.78 7.26
N SER A 8 2.09 -8.08 7.15
CA SER A 8 1.63 -8.69 5.90
C SER A 8 0.42 -7.96 5.29
N ASN A 9 -0.53 -7.54 6.11
CA ASN A 9 -1.72 -6.81 5.63
C ASN A 9 -1.37 -5.42 5.09
N GLN A 10 -0.45 -4.71 5.74
CA GLN A 10 0.04 -3.42 5.26
C GLN A 10 0.81 -3.57 3.95
N LYS A 11 1.68 -4.59 3.84
CA LYS A 11 2.42 -4.89 2.60
C LYS A 11 1.47 -5.19 1.44
N ALA A 12 0.44 -6.00 1.67
CA ALA A 12 -0.56 -6.34 0.65
C ALA A 12 -1.37 -5.11 0.22
N THR A 13 -1.84 -4.32 1.20
CA THR A 13 -2.58 -3.06 0.95
C THR A 13 -1.74 -2.07 0.15
N LEU A 14 -0.49 -1.87 0.56
CA LEU A 14 0.44 -0.96 -0.09
C LEU A 14 0.77 -1.40 -1.51
N LYS A 15 0.93 -2.71 -1.75
CA LYS A 15 1.10 -3.27 -3.10
C LYS A 15 -0.10 -2.92 -3.97
N ASN A 16 -1.34 -3.21 -3.55
CA ASN A 16 -2.52 -2.89 -4.36
C ASN A 16 -2.55 -1.40 -4.75
N ILE A 17 -2.29 -0.50 -3.80
CA ILE A 17 -2.22 0.96 -4.08
C ILE A 17 -1.13 1.27 -5.10
N ALA A 18 0.08 0.72 -4.94
CA ALA A 18 1.19 0.94 -5.88
C ALA A 18 0.89 0.44 -7.30
N TYR A 19 0.05 -0.58 -7.44
CA TYR A 19 -0.41 -1.15 -8.71
C TYR A 19 -1.71 -0.54 -9.23
N ASP A 20 -2.20 0.55 -8.63
CA ASP A 20 -3.49 1.19 -8.99
C ASP A 20 -4.71 0.24 -8.84
N ILE A 21 -4.58 -0.79 -8.00
CA ILE A 21 -5.64 -1.75 -7.67
C ILE A 21 -6.33 -1.32 -6.38
N SER A 22 -7.65 -1.52 -6.29
CA SER A 22 -8.39 -1.24 -5.06
C SER A 22 -7.86 -2.10 -3.91
N PRO A 23 -7.53 -1.52 -2.73
CA PRO A 23 -7.09 -2.30 -1.57
C PRO A 23 -8.20 -3.20 -1.02
N TYR A 24 -9.46 -2.96 -1.39
CA TYR A 24 -10.61 -3.79 -1.01
C TYR A 24 -10.79 -5.03 -1.90
N GLU A 25 -9.97 -5.21 -2.92
CA GLU A 25 -9.91 -6.46 -3.70
C GLU A 25 -9.05 -7.54 -3.03
N LEU A 26 -8.35 -7.20 -1.93
CA LEU A 26 -7.60 -8.18 -1.16
C LEU A 26 -8.53 -9.21 -0.52
N ASN A 27 -8.11 -10.46 -0.48
CA ASN A 27 -8.79 -11.54 0.24
C ASN A 27 -8.57 -11.40 1.77
N MET A 28 -9.08 -10.31 2.34
CA MET A 28 -9.11 -10.05 3.78
C MET A 28 -10.32 -9.18 4.14
N SER A 29 -10.68 -9.11 5.42
CA SER A 29 -11.86 -8.34 5.86
C SER A 29 -11.71 -6.84 5.60
N ALA A 30 -12.82 -6.16 5.29
CA ALA A 30 -12.84 -4.70 5.09
C ALA A 30 -12.29 -3.92 6.30
N GLY A 31 -12.49 -4.43 7.53
CA GLY A 31 -11.89 -3.87 8.74
C GLY A 31 -10.37 -4.01 8.80
N SER A 32 -9.83 -5.12 8.31
CA SER A 32 -8.37 -5.32 8.18
C SER A 32 -7.76 -4.37 7.16
N VAL A 33 -8.42 -4.21 6.00
CA VAL A 33 -8.01 -3.23 4.96
C VAL A 33 -8.01 -1.82 5.55
N LYS A 34 -9.09 -1.41 6.21
CA LYS A 34 -9.19 -0.09 6.85
C LYS A 34 -8.07 0.14 7.87
N THR A 35 -7.82 -0.84 8.74
CA THR A 35 -6.75 -0.75 9.74
C THR A 35 -5.36 -0.62 9.09
N ALA A 36 -5.13 -1.31 7.98
CA ALA A 36 -3.88 -1.19 7.22
C ALA A 36 -3.75 0.19 6.58
N LEU A 37 -4.81 0.71 5.95
CA LEU A 37 -4.87 2.05 5.36
C LEU A 37 -4.60 3.12 6.42
N ASP A 38 -5.31 3.11 7.55
CA ASP A 38 -5.16 4.10 8.61
C ASP A 38 -3.72 4.14 9.15
N LYS A 39 -3.08 2.98 9.29
CA LYS A 39 -1.67 2.91 9.70
C LYS A 39 -0.71 3.43 8.63
N LEU A 40 -0.93 3.08 7.36
CA LEU A 40 -0.09 3.56 6.26
C LEU A 40 -0.20 5.08 6.05
N VAL A 41 -1.40 5.65 6.26
CA VAL A 41 -1.63 7.10 6.28
C VAL A 41 -0.88 7.75 7.44
N LYS A 42 -1.01 7.19 8.65
CA LYS A 42 -0.30 7.71 9.83
C LYS A 42 1.23 7.68 9.70
N MET A 43 1.75 6.81 8.86
CA MET A 43 3.18 6.67 8.57
C MET A 43 3.65 7.55 7.39
N ASP A 44 2.77 8.37 6.81
CA ASP A 44 3.03 9.20 5.62
C ASP A 44 3.53 8.39 4.40
N VAL A 45 3.11 7.12 4.31
CA VAL A 45 3.44 6.25 3.17
C VAL A 45 2.42 6.44 2.04
N ILE A 46 1.16 6.61 2.42
CA ILE A 46 0.04 6.84 1.51
C ILE A 46 -0.77 8.05 1.99
N GLN A 47 -1.46 8.69 1.06
CA GLN A 47 -2.42 9.75 1.34
C GLN A 47 -3.78 9.42 0.74
N LYS A 48 -4.84 9.97 1.35
CA LYS A 48 -6.19 9.89 0.80
C LYS A 48 -6.40 11.02 -0.20
N GLY A 49 -6.35 10.70 -1.49
CA GLY A 49 -6.75 11.62 -2.57
C GLY A 49 -8.27 11.72 -2.70
N GLU A 50 -8.73 12.50 -3.68
CA GLU A 50 -10.17 12.73 -3.88
C GLU A 50 -10.95 11.45 -4.21
N LYS A 51 -10.34 10.55 -5.00
CA LYS A 51 -10.99 9.33 -5.51
C LYS A 51 -10.41 8.04 -4.94
N ARG A 52 -9.15 8.05 -4.52
CA ARG A 52 -8.40 6.86 -4.11
C ARG A 52 -7.24 7.19 -3.18
N TYR A 53 -6.66 6.15 -2.59
CA TYR A 53 -5.39 6.28 -1.89
C TYR A 53 -4.24 6.32 -2.89
N GLU A 54 -3.23 7.12 -2.59
CA GLU A 54 -2.07 7.37 -3.45
C GLU A 54 -0.80 7.27 -2.62
N LEU A 55 0.31 6.85 -3.24
CA LEU A 55 1.61 6.87 -2.59
C LEU A 55 2.06 8.32 -2.40
N VAL A 56 2.61 8.62 -1.22
CA VAL A 56 3.21 9.95 -0.96
C VAL A 56 4.51 10.10 -1.75
N ASP A 57 5.32 9.04 -1.83
CA ASP A 57 6.58 9.02 -2.58
C ASP A 57 6.43 8.25 -3.92
N PRO A 58 6.56 8.92 -5.08
CA PRO A 58 6.56 8.27 -6.39
C PRO A 58 7.67 7.22 -6.57
N PHE A 59 8.84 7.41 -5.94
CA PHE A 59 9.97 6.48 -6.06
C PHE A 59 9.68 5.15 -5.36
N LEU A 60 8.92 5.17 -4.27
CA LEU A 60 8.46 3.96 -3.60
C LEU A 60 7.62 3.09 -4.55
N GLY A 61 6.72 3.71 -5.33
CA GLY A 61 5.91 3.00 -6.32
C GLY A 61 6.74 2.40 -7.45
N MET A 62 7.75 3.14 -7.92
CA MET A 62 8.68 2.66 -8.93
C MET A 62 9.50 1.46 -8.42
N TRP A 63 10.04 1.56 -7.21
CA TRP A 63 10.80 0.49 -6.57
C TRP A 63 9.98 -0.80 -6.42
N MET A 64 8.72 -0.70 -5.98
CA MET A 64 7.81 -1.86 -5.85
C MET A 64 7.49 -2.52 -7.20
N LYS A 65 7.42 -1.74 -8.28
CA LYS A 65 7.19 -2.25 -9.64
C LYS A 65 8.44 -2.93 -10.21
N MET A 66 9.64 -2.44 -9.87
CA MET A 66 10.91 -3.05 -10.28
C MET A 66 11.16 -4.41 -9.62
N GLU A 67 10.83 -4.57 -8.34
CA GLU A 67 11.02 -5.84 -7.61
C GLU A 67 10.29 -7.02 -8.28
N LYS A 68 9.16 -6.75 -8.95
CA LYS A 68 8.37 -7.75 -9.69
C LYS A 68 9.03 -8.18 -11.01
N LEU A 69 9.91 -7.37 -11.60
CA LEU A 69 10.63 -7.70 -12.84
C LEU A 69 11.91 -8.52 -12.59
N SER A 70 12.36 -8.58 -11.34
CA SER A 70 13.55 -9.32 -10.89
C SER A 70 13.26 -10.75 -10.40
N LEU A 71 12.02 -11.24 -10.55
CA LEU A 71 11.57 -12.61 -10.27
C LEU A 71 10.98 -13.22 -11.54
#